data_AF-A0A7C6HSW4-F1
#
_entry.id   AF-A0A7C6HSW4-F1
#
_cell.length_a   1.000
_cell.length_b   1.000
_cell.length_c   1.000
_cell.angle_alpha   90.00
_cell.angle_beta   90.00
_cell.angle_gamma   90.00
#
_symmetry.space_group_name_H-M   'P 1'
#
loop_
_entity.id
_entity.type
_entity.pdbx_description
1 polymer ?
#
loop_
_entity_poly.entity_id
_entity_poly.type
_entity_poly.pdbx_seq_one_letter_code
_entity_poly.pdbx_strand_id
1 'polypeptide(L)' 'LKVIDRAIQVFGGAGVSDDVPLALMYAHMRTLRLADGPDEVHKMTIARQELRRRDPQWGRR' A
#
# COMPACT_ATOMS: atom_id res chain seq x y z
N LEU A 1 1.94 2.26 -4.89
CA LEU A 1 2.58 3.44 -5.53
C LEU A 1 3.22 3.15 -6.89
N LYS A 2 3.74 1.94 -7.16
CA LYS A 2 4.50 1.60 -8.40
C LYS A 2 3.91 2.10 -9.74
N VAL A 3 2.59 2.09 -9.91
CA VAL A 3 1.95 2.52 -11.17
C VAL A 3 2.02 4.04 -11.34
N ILE A 4 1.61 4.80 -10.33
CA ILE A 4 1.63 6.27 -10.35
C ILE A 4 3.07 6.77 -10.45
N ASP A 5 3.99 6.15 -9.71
CA ASP A 5 5.41 6.47 -9.73
C ASP A 5 6.02 6.34 -11.14
N ARG A 6 5.73 5.25 -11.85
CA ARG A 6 6.14 5.08 -13.25
C ARG A 6 5.50 6.11 -14.18
N ALA A 7 4.23 6.46 -13.97
CA ALA A 7 3.57 7.50 -14.76
C ALA A 7 4.25 8.86 -14.56
N ILE A 8 4.60 9.23 -13.33
CA ILE A 8 5.37 10.44 -13.03
C ILE A 8 6.70 10.42 -13.80
N GLN A 9 7.42 9.30 -13.75
CA GLN A 9 8.71 9.18 -14.44
C GLN A 9 8.61 9.36 -15.96
N VAL A 10 7.54 8.87 -16.59
CA VAL A 10 7.29 9.04 -18.04
C VAL A 10 6.92 10.49 -18.39
N PHE A 11 6.17 11.17 -17.52
CA PHE A 11 5.77 12.57 -17.73
C PHE A 11 6.88 13.57 -17.38
N GLY A 12 7.97 13.14 -16.75
CA GLY A 12 9.09 14.00 -16.38
C GLY A 12 8.65 15.12 -15.44
N GLY A 13 9.12 16.35 -15.68
CA GLY A 13 8.80 17.52 -14.85
C GLY A 13 7.29 17.80 -14.77
N ALA A 14 6.54 17.54 -15.83
CA ALA A 14 5.08 17.69 -15.80
C ALA A 14 4.43 16.73 -14.79
N GLY A 15 4.99 15.53 -14.58
CA GLY A 15 4.45 14.53 -13.66
C GLY A 15 4.47 14.94 -12.18
N VAL A 16 5.27 15.95 -11.82
CA VAL A 16 5.33 16.52 -10.46
C VAL A 16 4.76 17.94 -10.38
N SER A 17 4.16 18.42 -11.47
CA SER A 17 3.49 19.72 -11.53
C SER A 17 1.98 19.59 -11.25
N ASP A 18 1.29 20.72 -11.22
CA ASP A 18 -0.18 20.77 -11.13
C ASP A 18 -0.87 20.64 -12.50
N ASP A 19 -0.11 20.52 -13.60
CA ASP A 19 -0.66 20.39 -14.96
C ASP A 19 -1.37 19.03 -15.19
N VAL A 20 -0.97 18.01 -14.42
CA VAL A 20 -1.56 16.67 -14.45
C VAL A 20 -1.77 16.17 -13.02
N PRO A 21 -2.77 15.31 -12.75
CA PRO A 21 -3.15 14.95 -11.38
C PRO A 21 -2.17 13.99 -10.68
N LEU A 22 -1.04 13.65 -11.30
CA LEU A 22 -0.16 12.57 -10.85
C LEU A 22 0.46 12.83 -9.47
N ALA A 23 0.87 14.07 -9.18
CA ALA A 23 1.41 14.45 -7.88
C ALA A 23 0.37 14.29 -6.76
N LEU A 24 -0.86 14.78 -6.99
CA LEU A 24 -1.98 14.64 -6.06
C LEU A 24 -2.33 13.17 -5.81
N MET A 25 -2.42 12.38 -6.90
CA MET A 25 -2.70 10.95 -6.81
C MET A 25 -1.62 10.20 -6.01
N TYR A 26 -0.34 10.56 -6.18
CA TYR A 26 0.74 9.95 -5.42
C TYR A 26 0.61 10.24 -3.91
N ALA A 27 0.34 11.50 -3.55
CA ALA A 27 0.12 11.91 -2.17
C ALA A 27 -1.10 11.20 -1.55
N HIS A 28 -2.24 11.18 -2.23
CA HIS A 28 -3.44 10.47 -1.76
C HIS A 28 -3.20 8.97 -1.61
N MET A 29 -2.51 8.33 -2.55
CA MET A 29 -2.23 6.90 -2.44
C MET A 29 -1.29 6.60 -1.27
N ARG A 30 -0.42 7.54 -0.88
CA ARG A 30 0.43 7.39 0.31
C ARG A 30 -0.38 7.42 1.61
N THR A 31 -1.43 8.23 1.68
CA THR A 31 -2.33 8.28 2.86
C THR A 31 -3.17 7.02 2.96
N LEU A 32 -3.67 6.48 1.84
CA LEU A 32 -4.45 5.24 1.83
C LEU A 32 -3.70 4.01 2.34
N ARG A 33 -2.36 3.98 2.25
CA ARG A 33 -1.54 2.91 2.87
C ARG A 33 -1.53 2.93 4.40
N LEU A 34 -2.13 3.94 5.00
CA LEU A 34 -2.30 4.08 6.45
C LEU A 34 -3.79 4.00 6.85
N ALA A 35 -4.70 4.29 5.92
CA ALA A 35 -6.14 4.27 6.15
C ALA A 35 -6.61 2.85 6.50
N ASP A 36 -7.54 2.76 7.46
CA ASP A 36 -8.11 1.49 7.97
C ASP A 36 -7.07 0.45 8.41
N GLY A 37 -5.90 0.93 8.86
CA GLY A 37 -4.78 0.13 9.32
C GLY A 37 -3.60 0.19 8.35
N PRO A 38 -2.38 0.42 8.83
CA PRO A 38 -1.18 0.33 7.99
C PRO A 38 -1.08 -1.03 7.31
N ASP A 39 -0.40 -1.07 6.16
CA ASP A 39 -0.12 -2.30 5.40
C ASP A 39 0.39 -3.45 6.30
N GLU A 40 1.17 -3.14 7.34
CA GLU A 40 1.72 -4.09 8.32
C GLU A 40 0.62 -4.79 9.14
N VAL A 41 -0.44 -4.07 9.52
CA VAL A 41 -1.58 -4.62 10.26
C VAL A 41 -2.39 -5.57 9.37
N HIS A 42 -2.58 -5.20 8.10
CA HIS A 42 -3.25 -6.07 7.13
C HIS A 42 -2.43 -7.35 6.88
N LYS A 43 -1.10 -7.22 6.68
CA LYS A 43 -0.19 -8.37 6.54
C LYS A 43 -0.20 -9.27 7.77
N MET A 44 -0.18 -8.70 8.97
CA MET A 44 -0.27 -9.47 10.22
C MET A 44 -1.58 -10.24 10.31
N THR A 45 -2.70 -9.61 9.93
CA THR A 45 -4.02 -10.27 9.92
C THR A 45 -4.02 -11.46 8.97
N ILE A 46 -3.52 -11.30 7.75
CA ILE A 46 -3.37 -12.39 6.78
C ILE A 46 -2.45 -13.48 7.34
N ALA A 47 -1.30 -13.12 7.91
CA ALA A 47 -0.35 -14.07 8.49
C ALA A 47 -0.99 -14.91 9.60
N ARG A 48 -1.74 -14.29 10.53
CA ARG A 48 -2.46 -15.01 11.59
C ARG A 48 -3.51 -15.97 11.03
N GLN A 49 -4.24 -15.57 9.99
CA GLN A 49 -5.22 -16.44 9.34
C GLN A 49 -4.55 -17.64 8.69
N GLU A 50 -3.45 -17.42 7.96
CA GLU A 50 -2.69 -18.49 7.30
C GLU A 50 -2.02 -19.44 8.30
N LEU A 51 -1.47 -18.93 9.40
CA LEU A 51 -0.86 -19.76 10.44
C LEU A 51 -1.89 -20.63 11.16
N ARG A 52 -3.06 -20.10 11.50
CA ARG A 52 -4.17 -20.88 12.08
C ARG A 52 -4.68 -21.96 11.14
N ARG A 53 -4.69 -21.72 9.82
CA ARG A 53 -5.08 -22.72 8.82
C ARG A 53 -4.06 -23.86 8.73
N ARG A 54 -2.76 -23.54 8.81
CA ARG A 54 -1.68 -24.51 8.64
C ARG A 54 -1.36 -25.29 9.91
N ASP A 55 -1.42 -24.65 11.07
CA ASP A 55 -1.17 -25.27 12.37
C ASP A 55 -2.37 -25.04 13.31
N PRO A 56 -3.26 -26.04 13.49
CA PRO A 56 -4.39 -25.96 14.39
C PRO A 56 -4.01 -25.75 15.87
N GLN A 57 -2.75 -25.93 16.24
CA GLN A 57 -2.23 -25.70 17.59
C GLN A 57 -1.63 -24.29 17.78
N TRP A 58 -1.54 -23.50 16.70
CA TRP A 58 -1.03 -22.13 16.73
C TRP A 58 -1.82 -21.24 17.70
N GLY A 59 -1.15 -20.71 18.72
CA GLY A 59 -1.74 -19.86 19.77
C GLY A 59 -2.15 -20.57 21.08
N ARG A 60 -1.90 -21.88 21.22
CA ARG A 60 -2.12 -22.66 22.46
C ARG A 60 -0.88 -22.78 23.36
N ARG A 61 0.10 -21.89 23.21
CA ARG A 61 1.28 -21.78 24.09
C ARG A 61 1.28 -20.42 24.76
#